data_AF-A0A4R4VGQ5-F1
#
_entry.id   AF-A0A4R4VGQ5-F1
#
_cell.length_a   1.000
_cell.length_b   1.000
_cell.length_c   1.000
_cell.angle_alpha   90.00
_cell.angle_beta   90.00
_cell.angle_gamma   90.00
#
_symmetry.space_group_name_H-M   'P 1'
#
loop_
_entity.id
_entity.type
_entity.pdbx_description
1 polymer ?
#
loop_
_entity_poly.entity_id
_entity_poly.type
_entity_poly.pdbx_seq_one_letter_code
_entity_poly.pdbx_strand_id
1 'polypeptide(L)'
;MHEEQEPWCELRIEACEPPHRLTVSALDAFGAWRVDLLLAESAGMTELRFVQHLDGTDLVGDVGPGWEYYLDMLATSRDGSPKPDFTDYHPAMQAYYRGLSPEAPAGA
;
A
#
# COMPACT_ATOMS: atom_id res chain seq x y z
N MET A 1 -15.02 12.75 1.66
CA MET A 1 -15.47 11.35 1.61
C MET A 1 -14.28 10.55 2.12
N HIS A 2 -14.28 10.16 3.39
CA HIS A 2 -13.27 9.27 3.96
C HIS A 2 -14.01 7.97 4.25
N GLU A 3 -13.49 6.86 3.74
CA GLU A 3 -14.04 5.49 3.80
C GLU A 3 -15.25 5.38 4.72
N GLU A 4 -16.43 5.46 4.10
CA GLU A 4 -17.68 5.11 4.78
C GLU A 4 -17.52 3.66 5.24
N GLN A 5 -18.04 3.33 6.42
CA GLN A 5 -17.72 2.11 7.18
C GLN A 5 -18.11 0.79 6.49
N GLU A 6 -18.41 0.78 5.20
CA GLU A 6 -18.73 -0.37 4.37
C GLU A 6 -18.20 -0.12 2.94
N PRO A 7 -17.78 -1.16 2.20
CA PRO A 7 -17.88 -2.57 2.54
C PRO A 7 -16.67 -3.09 3.34
N TRP A 8 -16.93 -4.00 4.28
CA TRP A 8 -15.88 -4.76 4.96
C TRP A 8 -15.38 -5.87 4.03
N CYS A 9 -14.08 -6.16 4.09
CA CYS A 9 -13.51 -7.34 3.46
C CYS A 9 -12.98 -8.32 4.51
N GLU A 10 -13.06 -9.61 4.20
CA GLU A 10 -12.39 -10.63 5.01
C GLU A 10 -10.90 -10.62 4.71
N LEU A 11 -10.08 -10.49 5.76
CA LEU A 11 -8.63 -10.61 5.70
C LEU A 11 -8.19 -11.91 6.38
N ARG A 12 -7.40 -12.70 5.67
CA ARG A 12 -6.73 -13.89 6.18
C ARG A 12 -5.31 -13.56 6.58
N ILE A 13 -4.93 -13.91 7.81
CA ILE A 13 -3.54 -13.84 8.29
C ILE A 13 -2.80 -15.06 7.72
N GLU A 14 -1.82 -14.81 6.86
CA GLU A 14 -0.96 -15.86 6.27
C GLU A 14 0.25 -16.15 7.15
N ALA A 15 0.81 -15.12 7.78
CA ALA A 15 1.94 -15.22 8.68
C ALA A 15 1.87 -14.13 9.75
N CYS A 16 2.15 -14.48 11.00
CA CYS A 16 2.27 -13.53 12.10
C CYS A 16 3.45 -13.97 12.98
N GLU A 17 4.56 -13.26 12.85
CA GLU A 17 5.84 -13.58 13.51
C GLU A 17 6.30 -12.33 14.27
N PRO A 18 5.77 -12.09 15.49
CA PRO A 18 6.11 -10.89 16.24
C PRO A 18 7.61 -10.83 16.61
N PRO A 19 8.23 -9.64 16.63
CA PRO A 19 7.74 -8.33 16.14
C PRO A 19 8.02 -8.06 14.65
N HIS A 20 8.45 -9.05 13.86
CA HIS A 20 9.15 -8.80 12.60
C HIS A 20 8.27 -8.86 11.35
N ARG A 21 7.17 -9.63 11.37
CA ARG A 21 6.42 -9.89 10.14
C ARG A 21 4.92 -10.09 10.38
N LEU A 22 4.13 -9.46 9.51
CA LEU A 22 2.74 -9.78 9.29
C LEU A 22 2.50 -9.90 7.77
N THR A 23 1.93 -11.00 7.33
CA THR A 23 1.40 -11.16 5.97
C THR A 23 -0.10 -11.36 6.05
N VAL A 24 -0.85 -10.59 5.28
CA VAL A 24 -2.30 -10.74 5.13
C VAL A 24 -2.69 -10.86 3.68
N SER A 25 -3.80 -11.55 3.42
CA SER A 25 -4.43 -11.59 2.11
C SER A 25 -5.93 -11.41 2.23
N ALA A 26 -6.55 -10.85 1.20
CA ALA A 26 -7.99 -10.85 1.00
C ALA A 26 -8.30 -11.42 -0.39
N LEU A 27 -9.52 -11.91 -0.56
CA LEU A 27 -10.10 -12.13 -1.87
C LEU A 27 -11.33 -11.26 -1.96
N ASP A 28 -11.35 -10.32 -2.90
CA ASP A 28 -12.48 -9.45 -3.14
C ASP A 28 -12.97 -9.54 -4.60
N ALA A 29 -13.90 -8.67 -4.97
CA ALA A 29 -14.45 -8.62 -6.32
C ALA A 29 -13.42 -8.23 -7.41
N PHE A 30 -12.27 -7.69 -7.02
CA PHE A 30 -11.20 -7.21 -7.88
C PHE A 30 -9.99 -8.16 -7.91
N GLY A 31 -9.96 -9.19 -7.05
CA GLY A 31 -9.02 -10.30 -7.13
C GLY A 31 -8.40 -10.68 -5.80
N ALA A 32 -7.31 -11.45 -5.87
CA ALA A 32 -6.51 -11.78 -4.71
C ALA A 32 -5.62 -10.59 -4.36
N TRP A 33 -5.81 -10.04 -3.17
CA TRP A 33 -5.01 -8.95 -2.63
C TRP A 33 -4.08 -9.52 -1.55
N ARG A 34 -2.77 -9.22 -1.58
CA ARG A 34 -1.81 -9.65 -0.55
C ARG A 34 -0.84 -8.54 -0.17
N VAL A 35 -0.62 -8.38 1.13
CA VAL A 35 0.33 -7.42 1.70
C VAL A 35 1.28 -8.11 2.65
N ASP A 36 2.57 -7.78 2.56
CA ASP A 36 3.57 -8.07 3.59
C ASP A 36 3.98 -6.78 4.31
N LEU A 37 4.00 -6.84 5.64
CA LEU A 37 4.59 -5.85 6.53
C LEU A 37 5.81 -6.48 7.19
N LEU A 38 6.99 -5.97 6.85
CA LEU A 38 8.27 -6.45 7.38
C LEU A 38 8.91 -5.33 8.22
N LEU A 39 9.17 -5.62 9.49
CA LEU A 39 9.77 -4.69 10.42
C LEU A 39 11.21 -5.11 10.74
N ALA A 40 12.14 -4.17 10.59
CA ALA A 40 13.53 -4.33 10.98
C ALA A 40 14.00 -3.13 11.81
N GLU A 41 14.96 -3.35 12.70
CA GLU A 41 15.69 -2.24 13.29
C GLU A 41 16.74 -1.75 12.29
N SER A 42 16.83 -0.43 12.16
CA SER A 42 17.81 0.25 11.31
C SER A 42 18.16 1.60 11.91
N ALA A 43 19.45 1.79 12.25
CA ALA A 43 19.99 3.03 12.79
C ALA A 43 19.25 3.58 14.03
N GLY A 44 18.82 2.71 14.93
CA GLY A 44 18.07 3.05 16.14
C GLY A 44 16.59 3.33 15.90
N MET A 45 16.10 3.13 14.67
CA MET A 45 14.72 3.34 14.25
C MET A 45 14.10 2.03 13.76
N THR A 46 12.78 2.01 13.57
CA THR A 46 12.09 0.90 12.92
C THR A 46 11.91 1.20 11.44
N GLU A 47 12.52 0.39 10.58
CA GLU A 47 12.21 0.35 9.15
C GLU A 47 10.97 -0.53 8.95
N LEU A 48 9.96 0.00 8.26
CA LEU A 48 8.86 -0.76 7.70
C LEU A 48 9.09 -0.93 6.20
N ARG A 49 9.24 -2.18 5.75
CA ARG A 49 9.11 -2.53 4.34
C ARG A 49 7.68 -3.03 4.10
N PHE A 50 6.90 -2.19 3.43
CA PHE A 50 5.56 -2.50 2.95
C PHE A 50 5.64 -3.09 1.53
N VAL A 51 5.02 -4.25 1.31
CA VAL A 51 4.99 -4.89 -0.01
C VAL A 51 3.55 -5.20 -0.39
N GLN A 52 3.05 -4.49 -1.41
CA GLN A 52 1.82 -4.84 -2.11
C GLN A 52 2.15 -5.82 -3.24
N HIS A 53 1.66 -7.04 -3.16
CA HIS A 53 1.76 -7.99 -4.27
C HIS A 53 0.66 -7.68 -5.30
N LEU A 54 1.03 -7.63 -6.58
CA LEU A 54 0.12 -7.36 -7.69
C LEU A 54 0.27 -8.45 -8.74
N ASP A 55 -0.85 -8.99 -9.22
CA ASP A 55 -0.88 -9.98 -10.31
C ASP A 55 -0.72 -9.33 -11.71
N GLY A 56 -0.78 -7.99 -11.76
CA GLY A 56 -0.63 -7.19 -12.98
C GLY A 56 -0.53 -5.70 -12.65
N THR A 57 -0.26 -4.86 -13.65
CA THR A 57 0.00 -3.44 -13.45
C THR A 57 -1.22 -2.54 -13.65
N ASP A 58 -2.36 -3.08 -14.05
CA ASP A 58 -3.54 -2.28 -14.41
C ASP A 58 -4.04 -1.40 -13.26
N LEU A 59 -3.92 -1.88 -12.02
CA LEU A 59 -4.37 -1.19 -10.81
C LEU A 59 -3.27 -0.36 -10.14
N VAL A 60 -2.02 -0.37 -10.62
CA VAL A 60 -0.90 0.30 -9.94
C VAL A 60 -1.16 1.82 -9.79
N GLY A 61 -1.83 2.41 -10.78
CA GLY A 61 -2.18 3.82 -10.80
C GLY A 61 -3.11 4.23 -9.65
N ASP A 62 -3.99 3.33 -9.20
CA ASP A 62 -4.97 3.62 -8.16
C ASP A 62 -4.51 3.10 -6.79
N VAL A 63 -3.85 1.94 -6.76
CA VAL A 63 -3.35 1.29 -5.53
C VAL A 63 -2.13 2.01 -4.96
N GLY A 64 -1.19 2.43 -5.82
CA GLY A 64 0.04 3.10 -5.39
C GLY A 64 -0.21 4.37 -4.57
N PRO A 65 -0.96 5.36 -5.10
CA PRO A 65 -1.25 6.59 -4.37
C PRO A 65 -2.02 6.36 -3.07
N GLY A 66 -2.94 5.40 -3.05
CA GLY A 66 -3.66 5.03 -1.84
C GLY A 66 -2.73 4.58 -0.73
N TRP A 67 -1.75 3.73 -1.04
CA TRP A 67 -0.77 3.27 -0.05
C TRP A 67 0.14 4.39 0.46
N GLU A 68 0.60 5.28 -0.39
CA GLU A 68 1.42 6.44 0.04
C GLU A 68 0.66 7.29 1.06
N TYR A 69 -0.63 7.57 0.82
CA TYR A 69 -1.46 8.28 1.78
C TYR A 69 -1.55 7.57 3.13
N TYR A 70 -1.80 6.25 3.15
CA TYR A 70 -1.90 5.50 4.40
C TYR A 70 -0.56 5.36 5.13
N LEU A 71 0.56 5.30 4.40
CA LEU A 71 1.90 5.30 4.98
C LEU A 71 2.24 6.65 5.62
N ASP A 72 1.87 7.77 5.01
CA ASP A 72 2.02 9.09 5.62
C ASP A 72 1.06 9.28 6.80
N MET A 73 -0.18 8.78 6.72
CA MET A 73 -1.09 8.73 7.86
C MET A 73 -0.53 7.92 9.03
N LEU A 74 0.20 6.82 8.76
CA LEU A 74 0.91 6.06 9.79
C LEU A 74 2.01 6.91 10.43
N ALA A 75 2.80 7.66 9.65
CA ALA A 75 3.79 8.60 10.18
C ALA A 75 3.13 9.69 11.04
N THR A 76 2.07 10.32 10.54
CA THR A 76 1.26 11.32 11.26
C THR A 76 0.72 10.79 12.58
N SER A 77 0.25 9.55 12.63
CA SER A 77 -0.23 8.94 13.87
C SER A 77 0.87 8.77 14.94
N ARG A 78 2.14 8.76 14.55
CA ARG A 78 3.29 8.61 15.45
C ARG A 78 3.84 9.95 15.93
N ASP A 79 3.92 10.95 15.05
CA ASP A 79 4.57 12.24 15.35
C ASP A 79 3.59 13.38 15.63
N GLY A 80 2.29 13.20 15.34
CA GLY A 80 1.25 14.22 15.53
C GLY A 80 1.28 15.34 14.50
N SER A 81 1.96 15.16 13.38
CA SER A 81 1.94 16.10 12.24
C SER A 81 0.52 16.30 11.67
N PRO A 82 0.29 17.35 10.86
CA PRO A 82 -1.00 17.53 10.20
C PRO A 82 -1.33 16.34 9.30
N LYS A 83 -2.60 15.93 9.28
CA LYS A 83 -3.06 14.87 8.36
C LYS A 83 -2.90 15.32 6.91
N PRO A 84 -2.35 14.47 6.03
CA PRO A 84 -2.31 14.75 4.60
C PRO A 84 -3.71 14.91 3.99
N ASP A 85 -3.82 15.68 2.91
CA ASP A 85 -5.01 15.71 2.06
C ASP A 85 -4.92 14.56 1.05
N PHE A 86 -5.96 13.72 0.97
CA PHE A 86 -5.97 12.59 0.04
C PHE A 86 -5.82 13.03 -1.43
N THR A 87 -6.26 14.25 -1.76
CA THR A 87 -6.15 14.79 -3.13
C THR A 87 -4.71 15.04 -3.58
N ASP A 88 -3.76 15.18 -2.65
CA ASP A 88 -2.33 15.27 -2.94
C ASP A 88 -1.75 13.95 -3.47
N TYR A 89 -2.46 12.84 -3.25
CA TYR A 89 -2.08 11.50 -3.68
C TYR A 89 -2.93 11.05 -4.86
N HIS A 90 -4.25 11.05 -4.70
CA HIS A 90 -5.17 10.61 -5.74
C HIS A 90 -6.14 11.74 -6.15
N PRO A 91 -6.17 12.14 -7.44
CA PRO A 91 -5.54 11.49 -8.60
C PRO A 91 -4.12 11.97 -8.92
N ALA A 92 -3.52 12.87 -8.12
CA ALA A 92 -2.28 13.59 -8.45
C ALA A 92 -1.08 12.67 -8.82
N MET A 93 -0.94 11.52 -8.15
CA MET A 93 0.15 10.57 -8.37
C MET A 93 -0.20 9.42 -9.33
N GLN A 94 -1.44 9.33 -9.85
CA GLN A 94 -1.83 8.22 -10.73
C GLN A 94 -0.91 8.09 -11.95
N ALA A 95 -0.55 9.22 -12.57
CA ALA A 95 0.30 9.24 -13.77
C ALA A 95 1.71 8.71 -13.48
N TYR A 96 2.26 9.03 -12.31
CA TYR A 96 3.56 8.54 -11.88
C TYR A 96 3.54 7.01 -11.77
N TYR A 97 2.59 6.44 -11.03
CA TYR A 97 2.51 4.99 -10.86
C TYR A 97 2.22 4.24 -12.16
N ARG A 98 1.33 4.77 -13.02
CA ARG A 98 1.09 4.17 -14.35
C ARG A 98 2.37 4.13 -15.19
N GLY A 99 3.25 5.12 -15.06
CA GLY A 99 4.55 5.17 -15.74
C GLY A 99 5.62 4.23 -15.16
N LEU A 100 5.40 3.64 -13.98
CA LEU A 100 6.29 2.63 -13.40
C LEU A 100 6.00 1.22 -13.93
N SER A 101 4.83 1.00 -14.52
CA SER A 101 4.50 -0.26 -15.20
C SER A 101 5.55 -0.51 -16.28
N PRO A 102 6.30 -1.62 -16.23
CA PRO A 102 7.20 -1.96 -17.30
C PRO A 102 6.38 -2.34 -18.53
N GLU A 103 6.04 -1.36 -19.37
CA GLU A 103 5.82 -1.66 -20.77
C GLU A 103 7.19 -2.12 -21.30
N ALA A 104 7.34 -3.41 -21.55
CA ALA A 104 8.50 -3.90 -22.29
C ALA A 104 8.58 -3.09 -23.59
N PRO A 105 9.74 -2.51 -23.97
CA PRO A 105 9.81 -1.81 -25.24
C PRO A 105 9.50 -2.79 -26.37
N ALA A 106 8.35 -2.59 -27.02
CA ALA A 106 8.03 -3.26 -28.26
C ALA A 106 8.89 -2.65 -29.37
N GLY A 107 9.94 -3.34 -29.77
CA GLY A 107 10.67 -3.02 -31.01
C GLY A 107 12.17 -3.24 -30.95
N ALA A 108 12.60 -4.46 -31.30
CA ALA A 108 13.81 -4.70 -32.06
C ALA A 108 13.39 -5.29 -33.42
#